data_AF-A0AAN9AAP0-F1
#
_entry.id   AF-A0AAN9AAP0-F1
#
_cell.length_a   1.000
_cell.length_b   1.000
_cell.length_c   1.000
_cell.angle_alpha   90.00
_cell.angle_beta   90.00
_cell.angle_gamma   90.00
#
_symmetry.space_group_name_H-M   'P 1'
#
loop_
_entity.id
_entity.type
_entity.pdbx_description
1 polymer ?
#
loop_
_entity_poly.entity_id
_entity_poly.type
_entity_poly.pdbx_seq_one_letter_code
_entity_poly.pdbx_strand_id
1 'polypeptide(L)'
;MWQRDPGGTKVFCLILQHLETFMWKHDLGGSIAFCLIFQDLETFMWHRGQRGTIMFCLIFQDLDTFNWQHDLDGTIVFCLVFQNLEIFMWQHDLDGTIVFCLIFQHLESFMWQRDPGGIANKSGGEKTTLQKRKEKEARAKLRADLKRRVAELLEKLKTGEDLQETVLDGECLVNDVKEAEISEKILCRLLVGLGIALPKCGRPEDAIAILTDAVHIARANEYSDEEHSGVEQLGKILAEQGRHAEAVAVWERRISSASNSAQRASLFLLIAKSYFGKEVA
;
A
#
# COMPACT_ATOMS: atom_id res chain seq x y z
N MET A 1 -2.18 32.80 8.04
CA MET A 1 -2.25 31.79 9.12
C MET A 1 -2.98 32.41 10.29
N TRP A 2 -4.24 32.03 10.54
CA TRP A 2 -5.02 32.57 11.65
C TRP A 2 -4.50 31.95 12.95
N GLN A 3 -4.05 32.79 13.89
CA GLN A 3 -3.37 32.35 15.12
C GLN A 3 -4.30 32.25 16.34
N ARG A 4 -5.61 32.57 16.22
CA ARG A 4 -6.62 32.41 17.28
C ARG A 4 -8.01 32.14 16.69
N ASP A 5 -8.82 31.43 17.46
CA ASP A 5 -10.23 31.13 17.16
C ASP A 5 -11.03 32.45 17.11
N PRO A 6 -11.53 32.85 15.93
CA PRO A 6 -12.08 34.18 15.77
C PRO A 6 -13.57 34.15 16.11
N GLY A 7 -13.91 34.42 17.38
CA GLY A 7 -15.32 34.47 17.82
C GLY A 7 -16.22 35.31 16.89
N GLY A 8 -17.47 34.85 16.73
CA GLY A 8 -18.50 35.45 15.88
C GLY A 8 -18.72 34.73 14.55
N THR A 9 -19.56 35.30 13.67
CA THR A 9 -19.83 34.70 12.35
C THR A 9 -18.72 35.04 11.36
N LYS A 10 -18.13 34.05 10.69
CA LYS A 10 -17.09 34.25 9.66
C LYS A 10 -17.52 33.69 8.31
N VAL A 11 -17.29 34.45 7.25
CA VAL A 11 -17.50 34.01 5.87
C VAL A 11 -16.25 34.29 5.05
N PHE A 12 -15.67 33.28 4.40
CA PHE A 12 -14.50 33.47 3.53
C PHE A 12 -14.44 32.47 2.38
N CYS A 13 -13.79 32.87 1.29
CA CYS A 13 -13.48 32.00 0.15
C CYS A 13 -12.00 32.13 -0.19
N LEU A 14 -11.29 31.01 -0.31
CA LEU A 14 -9.88 30.99 -0.71
C LEU A 14 -9.69 30.10 -1.95
N ILE A 15 -8.90 30.58 -2.89
CA ILE A 15 -8.45 29.82 -4.06
C ILE A 15 -6.96 29.54 -3.84
N LEU A 16 -6.59 28.28 -3.85
CA LEU A 16 -5.24 27.79 -3.60
C LEU A 16 -4.76 27.09 -4.88
N GLN A 17 -3.61 27.54 -5.37
CA GLN A 17 -2.96 27.02 -6.58
C GLN A 17 -1.60 26.45 -6.21
N HIS A 18 -1.22 25.33 -6.84
CA HIS A 18 0.11 24.72 -6.74
C HIS A 18 0.56 24.44 -5.30
N LEU A 19 -0.26 23.69 -4.55
CA LEU A 19 0.02 23.38 -3.15
C LEU A 19 0.22 21.87 -3.02
N GLU A 20 1.43 21.42 -2.68
CA GLU A 20 1.70 19.98 -2.48
C GLU A 20 0.90 19.41 -1.30
N THR A 21 0.74 20.17 -0.22
CA THR A 21 0.02 19.71 0.97
C THR A 21 -0.76 20.83 1.63
N PHE A 22 -2.04 20.58 1.91
CA PHE A 22 -2.88 21.45 2.74
C PHE A 22 -3.10 20.81 4.11
N MET A 23 -2.74 21.54 5.17
CA MET A 23 -2.89 21.08 6.54
C MET A 23 -3.60 22.12 7.41
N TRP A 24 -4.79 21.78 7.90
CA TRP A 24 -5.53 22.61 8.85
C TRP A 24 -5.43 22.04 10.27
N LYS A 25 -4.86 22.82 11.20
CA LYS A 25 -4.51 22.38 12.56
C LYS A 25 -5.39 22.94 13.69
N HIS A 26 -6.30 23.87 13.40
CA HIS A 26 -7.04 24.61 14.42
C HIS A 26 -8.54 24.29 14.39
N ASP A 27 -9.14 24.21 15.58
CA ASP A 27 -10.59 24.07 15.75
C ASP A 27 -11.29 25.30 15.18
N LEU A 28 -12.43 25.07 14.52
CA LEU A 28 -13.32 26.12 14.04
C LEU A 28 -14.48 26.24 15.03
N GLY A 29 -14.50 27.29 15.85
CA GLY A 29 -15.57 27.56 16.79
C GLY A 29 -16.59 28.59 16.26
N GLY A 30 -17.87 28.44 16.61
CA GLY A 30 -18.93 29.40 16.31
C GLY A 30 -19.71 29.12 15.02
N SER A 31 -20.15 30.19 14.33
CA SER A 31 -20.92 30.09 13.08
C SER A 31 -20.04 30.46 11.88
N ILE A 32 -19.55 29.48 11.13
CA ILE A 32 -18.56 29.73 10.08
C ILE A 32 -19.09 29.20 8.75
N ALA A 33 -19.03 30.03 7.71
CA ALA A 33 -19.28 29.61 6.34
C ALA A 33 -18.00 29.77 5.50
N PHE A 34 -17.53 28.75 4.79
CA PHE A 34 -16.33 28.92 3.96
C PHE A 34 -16.32 28.11 2.67
N CYS A 35 -15.56 28.58 1.69
CA CYS A 35 -15.30 27.85 0.44
C CYS A 35 -13.79 27.78 0.18
N LEU A 36 -13.25 26.58 -0.03
CA LEU A 36 -11.86 26.39 -0.44
C LEU A 36 -11.84 25.72 -1.81
N ILE A 37 -11.13 26.34 -2.76
CA ILE A 37 -10.97 25.82 -4.12
C ILE A 37 -9.49 25.46 -4.31
N PHE A 38 -9.22 24.19 -4.57
CA PHE A 38 -7.91 23.63 -4.82
C PHE A 38 -7.80 23.25 -6.30
N GLN A 39 -6.85 23.87 -6.99
CA GLN A 39 -6.61 23.59 -8.42
C GLN A 39 -5.65 22.42 -8.64
N ASP A 40 -4.68 22.25 -7.74
CA ASP A 40 -3.62 21.26 -7.85
C ASP A 40 -3.13 20.97 -6.43
N LEU A 41 -3.53 19.81 -5.90
CA LEU A 41 -3.26 19.39 -4.51
C LEU A 41 -3.05 17.89 -4.45
N GLU A 42 -1.85 17.46 -4.06
CA GLU A 42 -1.55 16.03 -3.92
C GLU A 42 -2.18 15.45 -2.64
N THR A 43 -2.04 16.14 -1.51
CA THR A 43 -2.52 15.63 -0.21
C THR A 43 -3.33 16.66 0.58
N PHE A 44 -4.56 16.28 0.94
CA PHE A 44 -5.43 17.03 1.86
C PHE A 44 -5.47 16.37 3.25
N MET A 45 -5.09 17.11 4.30
CA MET A 45 -5.19 16.66 5.69
C MET A 45 -5.91 17.69 6.58
N TRP A 46 -6.96 17.24 7.25
CA TRP A 46 -7.69 18.00 8.26
C TRP A 46 -7.54 17.32 9.62
N HIS A 47 -6.96 17.99 10.62
CA HIS A 47 -6.44 17.32 11.83
C HIS A 47 -7.26 17.47 13.12
N ARG A 48 -8.42 18.15 13.14
CA ARG A 48 -9.30 18.18 14.32
C ARG A 48 -10.78 18.33 14.00
N GLY A 49 -11.59 17.73 14.87
CA GLY A 49 -13.06 17.73 14.81
C GLY A 49 -13.65 19.12 14.99
N GLN A 50 -14.80 19.34 14.36
CA GLN A 50 -15.48 20.62 14.37
C GLN A 50 -16.59 20.63 15.44
N ARG A 51 -16.83 21.78 16.09
CA ARG A 51 -17.94 21.98 17.03
C ARG A 51 -18.60 23.33 16.77
N GLY A 52 -19.82 23.33 16.25
CA GLY A 52 -20.58 24.56 15.99
C GLY A 52 -21.61 24.45 14.86
N THR A 53 -22.04 25.59 14.34
CA THR A 53 -22.89 25.67 13.14
C THR A 53 -22.01 26.03 11.95
N ILE A 54 -21.61 25.05 11.16
CA ILE A 54 -20.60 25.25 10.12
C ILE A 54 -21.18 24.91 8.76
N MET A 55 -20.95 25.82 7.81
CA MET A 55 -21.24 25.61 6.41
C MET A 55 -19.94 25.60 5.62
N PHE A 56 -19.66 24.58 4.82
CA PHE A 56 -18.46 24.64 3.99
C PHE A 56 -18.58 23.98 2.62
N CYS A 57 -17.82 24.50 1.66
CA CYS A 57 -17.67 23.92 0.35
C CYS A 57 -16.17 23.69 0.06
N LEU A 58 -15.76 22.46 -0.22
CA LEU A 58 -14.42 22.17 -0.70
C LEU A 58 -14.51 21.72 -2.15
N ILE A 59 -13.78 22.38 -3.04
CA ILE A 59 -13.74 22.08 -4.46
C ILE A 59 -12.32 21.65 -4.82
N PHE A 60 -12.17 20.44 -5.35
CA PHE A 60 -10.91 19.86 -5.80
C PHE A 60 -10.98 19.62 -7.31
N GLN A 61 -10.06 20.21 -8.06
CA GLN A 61 -9.91 19.96 -9.49
C GLN A 61 -9.21 18.61 -9.69
N ASP A 62 -7.96 18.49 -9.26
CA ASP A 62 -7.19 17.25 -9.28
C ASP A 62 -6.70 16.92 -7.86
N LEU A 63 -7.02 15.71 -7.38
CA LEU A 63 -6.61 15.20 -6.07
C LEU A 63 -6.48 13.67 -6.14
N ASP A 64 -5.31 13.13 -5.80
CA ASP A 64 -5.09 11.69 -5.89
C ASP A 64 -5.83 10.94 -4.77
N THR A 65 -5.68 11.42 -3.52
CA THR A 65 -6.29 10.78 -2.35
C THR A 65 -6.93 11.79 -1.42
N PHE A 66 -8.21 11.57 -1.11
CA PHE A 66 -8.91 12.32 -0.06
C PHE A 66 -9.03 11.49 1.22
N ASN A 67 -8.46 12.00 2.32
CA ASN A 67 -8.52 11.38 3.63
C ASN A 67 -9.05 12.34 4.71
N TRP A 68 -10.22 12.04 5.26
CA TRP A 68 -10.80 12.77 6.39
C TRP A 68 -10.67 11.97 7.68
N GLN A 69 -9.91 12.48 8.65
CA GLN A 69 -9.43 11.71 9.82
C GLN A 69 -10.11 12.04 11.15
N HIS A 70 -11.20 12.82 11.16
CA HIS A 70 -11.86 13.20 12.41
C HIS A 70 -13.37 13.29 12.32
N ASP A 71 -14.02 13.05 13.46
CA ASP A 71 -15.48 13.12 13.59
C ASP A 71 -15.98 14.56 13.40
N LEU A 72 -17.14 14.68 12.78
CA LEU A 72 -17.87 15.94 12.62
C LEU A 72 -18.99 15.96 13.66
N ASP A 73 -19.03 16.98 14.53
CA ASP A 73 -20.01 17.13 15.62
C ASP A 73 -20.71 18.50 15.57
N GLY A 74 -22.04 18.52 15.51
CA GLY A 74 -22.85 19.74 15.58
C GLY A 74 -23.89 19.91 14.47
N THR A 75 -24.16 21.15 14.04
CA THR A 75 -25.06 21.45 12.91
C THR A 75 -24.23 21.82 11.69
N ILE A 76 -23.92 20.83 10.86
CA ILE A 76 -22.93 20.99 9.78
C ILE A 76 -23.62 20.83 8.43
N VAL A 77 -23.44 21.81 7.55
CA VAL A 77 -23.86 21.73 6.16
C VAL A 77 -22.61 21.75 5.28
N PHE A 78 -22.34 20.71 4.52
CA PHE A 78 -21.15 20.75 3.67
C PHE A 78 -21.35 20.22 2.25
N CYS A 79 -20.54 20.74 1.33
CA CYS A 79 -20.45 20.28 -0.04
C CYS A 79 -19.00 19.93 -0.36
N LEU A 80 -18.75 18.71 -0.81
CA LEU A 80 -17.45 18.32 -1.36
C LEU A 80 -17.63 18.09 -2.86
N VAL A 81 -16.86 18.80 -3.68
CA VAL A 81 -16.89 18.70 -5.13
C VAL A 81 -15.53 18.24 -5.62
N PHE A 82 -15.49 17.10 -6.32
CA PHE A 82 -14.28 16.51 -6.88
C PHE A 82 -14.46 16.38 -8.40
N GLN A 83 -13.58 17.03 -9.17
CA GLN A 83 -13.58 16.86 -10.63
C GLN A 83 -12.86 15.55 -11.00
N ASN A 84 -11.66 15.35 -10.46
CA ASN A 84 -10.85 14.15 -10.66
C ASN A 84 -10.30 13.64 -9.32
N LEU A 85 -10.77 12.47 -8.88
CA LEU A 85 -10.35 11.82 -7.63
C LEU A 85 -10.21 10.31 -7.84
N GLU A 86 -9.03 9.75 -7.55
CA GLU A 86 -8.84 8.30 -7.66
C GLU A 86 -9.51 7.59 -6.49
N ILE A 87 -9.19 7.99 -5.26
CA ILE A 87 -9.64 7.30 -4.04
C ILE A 87 -10.28 8.26 -3.03
N PHE A 88 -11.55 8.01 -2.71
CA PHE A 88 -12.24 8.64 -1.60
C PHE A 88 -12.29 7.71 -0.38
N MET A 89 -11.71 8.14 0.75
CA MET A 89 -11.77 7.43 2.03
C MET A 89 -12.41 8.28 3.13
N TRP A 90 -13.49 7.76 3.72
CA TRP A 90 -14.12 8.31 4.91
C TRP A 90 -14.22 7.25 6.02
N GLN A 91 -13.60 7.51 7.17
CA GLN A 91 -13.45 6.53 8.26
C GLN A 91 -14.13 6.94 9.57
N HIS A 92 -14.77 8.10 9.62
CA HIS A 92 -15.20 8.75 10.87
C HIS A 92 -16.71 8.96 10.97
N ASP A 93 -17.19 9.04 12.21
CA ASP A 93 -18.62 9.17 12.48
C ASP A 93 -19.11 10.59 12.20
N LEU A 94 -20.37 10.67 11.78
CA LEU A 94 -21.11 11.91 11.53
C LEU A 94 -22.13 12.07 12.65
N ASP A 95 -21.76 12.80 13.71
CA ASP A 95 -22.61 12.99 14.88
C ASP A 95 -23.28 14.37 14.86
N GLY A 96 -24.60 14.41 15.10
CA GLY A 96 -25.38 15.64 15.11
C GLY A 96 -26.29 15.83 13.88
N THR A 97 -26.64 17.09 13.57
CA THR A 97 -27.52 17.43 12.43
C THR A 97 -26.67 17.79 11.23
N ILE A 98 -26.36 16.79 10.40
CA ILE A 98 -25.44 16.94 9.27
C ILE A 98 -26.22 16.82 7.96
N VAL A 99 -26.10 17.85 7.12
CA VAL A 99 -26.60 17.85 5.74
C VAL A 99 -25.38 17.95 4.84
N PHE A 100 -25.19 16.98 3.95
CA PHE A 100 -24.03 17.00 3.08
C PHE A 100 -24.38 16.69 1.63
N CYS A 101 -23.56 17.23 0.74
CA CYS A 101 -23.58 16.95 -0.69
C CYS A 101 -22.18 16.51 -1.11
N LEU A 102 -22.09 15.38 -1.80
CA LEU A 102 -20.85 14.91 -2.40
C LEU A 102 -21.06 14.85 -3.91
N ILE A 103 -20.25 15.58 -4.66
CA ILE A 103 -20.32 15.64 -6.11
C ILE A 103 -19.00 15.12 -6.66
N PHE A 104 -19.07 14.06 -7.47
CA PHE A 104 -17.91 13.45 -8.12
C PHE A 104 -18.16 13.43 -9.63
N GLN A 105 -17.24 13.98 -10.43
CA GLN A 105 -17.31 13.82 -11.89
C GLN A 105 -16.56 12.56 -12.35
N HIS A 106 -15.35 12.33 -11.82
CA HIS A 106 -14.57 11.13 -12.03
C HIS A 106 -14.11 10.56 -10.68
N LEU A 107 -14.55 9.33 -10.37
CA LEU A 107 -14.21 8.61 -9.13
C LEU A 107 -13.96 7.14 -9.43
N GLU A 108 -12.77 6.63 -9.10
CA GLU A 108 -12.45 5.21 -9.30
C GLU A 108 -12.90 4.33 -8.13
N SER A 109 -12.65 4.78 -6.89
CA SER A 109 -12.98 4.04 -5.68
C SER A 109 -13.65 4.90 -4.61
N PHE A 110 -14.80 4.43 -4.11
CA PHE A 110 -15.53 5.05 -3.01
C PHE A 110 -15.55 4.09 -1.81
N MET A 111 -14.87 4.47 -0.72
CA MET A 111 -14.89 3.74 0.53
C MET A 111 -15.45 4.59 1.66
N TRP A 112 -16.58 4.14 2.21
CA TRP A 112 -17.25 4.77 3.35
C TRP A 112 -17.38 3.73 4.46
N GLN A 113 -16.60 3.84 5.53
CA GLN A 113 -16.41 2.75 6.49
C GLN A 113 -17.42 2.74 7.66
N ARG A 114 -18.15 3.83 7.93
CA ARG A 114 -19.17 3.89 8.99
C ARG A 114 -20.46 4.53 8.51
N ASP A 115 -21.60 3.93 8.82
CA ASP A 115 -22.90 4.37 8.30
C ASP A 115 -23.21 5.79 8.78
N PRO A 116 -23.37 6.78 7.87
CA PRO A 116 -23.84 8.09 8.28
C PRO A 116 -25.30 7.90 8.66
N GLY A 117 -25.68 8.09 9.93
CA GLY A 117 -27.03 7.80 10.44
C GLY A 117 -28.18 8.63 9.83
N GLY A 118 -28.02 9.17 8.61
CA GLY A 118 -29.00 9.95 7.85
C GLY A 118 -29.30 9.38 6.46
N ILE A 119 -30.37 9.88 5.86
CA ILE A 119 -30.88 9.45 4.55
C ILE A 119 -29.94 9.95 3.44
N ALA A 120 -29.02 9.10 2.97
CA ALA A 120 -28.14 9.39 1.85
C ALA A 120 -28.79 9.00 0.50
N ASN A 121 -29.12 9.99 -0.33
CA ASN A 121 -29.47 9.77 -1.73
C ASN A 121 -28.19 9.76 -2.58
N LYS A 122 -27.83 8.60 -3.14
CA LYS A 122 -26.70 8.44 -4.06
C LYS A 122 -27.14 8.78 -5.48
N SER A 123 -26.55 9.80 -6.10
CA SER A 123 -26.68 10.09 -7.53
C SER A 123 -25.32 10.24 -8.17
N GLY A 124 -24.66 9.10 -8.43
CA GLY A 124 -23.50 8.99 -9.31
C GLY A 124 -23.78 7.85 -10.29
N GLY A 125 -23.45 8.02 -11.57
CA GLY A 125 -23.78 7.08 -12.65
C GLY A 125 -23.54 5.63 -12.26
N GLU A 126 -24.60 4.92 -11.89
CA GLU A 126 -24.49 3.59 -11.33
C GLU A 126 -24.15 2.61 -12.46
N LYS A 127 -22.89 2.12 -12.50
CA LYS A 127 -22.58 0.90 -13.26
C LYS A 127 -23.60 -0.16 -12.88
N THR A 128 -24.32 -0.70 -13.87
CA THR A 128 -25.38 -1.69 -13.62
C THR A 128 -24.85 -2.85 -12.79
N THR A 129 -25.70 -3.48 -11.97
CA THR A 129 -25.34 -4.67 -11.17
C THR A 129 -24.68 -5.76 -12.02
N LEU A 130 -25.05 -5.84 -13.29
CA LEU A 130 -24.47 -6.74 -14.28
C LEU A 130 -23.03 -6.37 -14.65
N GLN A 131 -22.72 -5.09 -14.83
CA GLN A 131 -21.38 -4.61 -15.17
C GLN A 131 -20.41 -4.77 -13.99
N LYS A 132 -20.85 -4.47 -12.76
CA LYS A 132 -20.08 -4.74 -11.53
C LYS A 132 -19.79 -6.24 -11.36
N ARG A 133 -20.76 -7.12 -11.68
CA ARG A 133 -20.56 -8.59 -11.68
C ARG A 133 -19.53 -9.02 -12.72
N LYS A 134 -19.63 -8.53 -13.95
CA LYS A 134 -18.67 -8.83 -15.03
C LYS A 134 -17.25 -8.38 -14.70
N GLU A 135 -17.07 -7.19 -14.13
CA GLU A 135 -15.75 -6.69 -13.70
C GLU A 135 -15.18 -7.52 -12.54
N LYS A 136 -16.01 -7.89 -11.56
CA LYS A 136 -15.59 -8.77 -10.45
C LYS A 136 -15.21 -10.16 -10.95
N GLU A 137 -15.97 -10.72 -11.89
CA GLU A 137 -15.64 -11.99 -12.54
C GLU A 137 -14.36 -11.90 -13.38
N ALA A 138 -14.14 -10.79 -14.10
CA ALA A 138 -12.91 -10.57 -14.86
C ALA A 138 -11.68 -10.47 -13.95
N ARG A 139 -11.77 -9.72 -12.84
CA ARG A 139 -10.70 -9.65 -11.83
C ARG A 139 -10.44 -11.00 -11.16
N ALA A 140 -11.48 -11.76 -10.86
CA ALA A 140 -11.32 -13.10 -10.30
C ALA A 140 -10.65 -14.07 -11.29
N LYS A 141 -11.01 -14.00 -12.57
CA LYS A 141 -10.37 -14.78 -13.65
C LYS A 141 -8.91 -14.40 -13.82
N LEU A 142 -8.59 -13.10 -13.85
CA LEU A 142 -7.22 -12.61 -13.93
C LEU A 142 -6.37 -13.10 -12.75
N ARG A 143 -6.89 -12.99 -11.51
CA ARG A 143 -6.18 -13.50 -10.32
C ARG A 143 -5.97 -15.01 -10.36
N ALA A 144 -6.92 -15.78 -10.88
CA ALA A 144 -6.76 -17.23 -11.04
C ALA A 144 -5.71 -17.57 -12.12
N ASP A 145 -5.68 -16.81 -13.20
CA ASP A 145 -4.70 -16.96 -14.28
C ASP A 145 -3.28 -16.65 -13.81
N LEU A 146 -3.09 -15.51 -13.13
CA LEU A 146 -1.79 -15.13 -12.57
C LEU A 146 -1.29 -16.15 -11.54
N LYS A 147 -2.15 -16.70 -10.68
CA LYS A 147 -1.76 -17.79 -9.77
C LYS A 147 -1.27 -19.03 -10.51
N ARG A 148 -1.87 -19.36 -11.65
CA ARG A 148 -1.44 -20.48 -12.50
C ARG A 148 -0.08 -20.21 -13.13
N ARG A 149 0.09 -19.02 -13.73
CA ARG A 149 1.36 -18.58 -14.32
C ARG A 149 2.50 -18.58 -13.29
N VAL A 150 2.24 -18.10 -12.07
CA VAL A 150 3.24 -18.14 -10.98
C VAL A 150 3.63 -19.59 -10.65
N ALA A 151 2.67 -20.51 -10.56
CA ALA A 151 2.97 -21.91 -10.28
C ALA A 151 3.80 -22.55 -11.41
N GLU A 152 3.42 -22.32 -12.67
CA GLU A 152 4.15 -22.81 -13.85
C GLU A 152 5.58 -22.27 -13.89
N LEU A 153 5.74 -20.97 -13.63
CA LEU A 153 7.05 -20.31 -13.63
C LEU A 153 7.94 -20.83 -12.50
N LEU A 154 7.39 -21.04 -11.30
CA LEU A 154 8.12 -21.63 -10.18
C LEU A 154 8.59 -23.07 -10.48
N GLU A 155 7.84 -23.84 -11.26
CA GLU A 155 8.31 -25.16 -11.72
C GLU A 155 9.41 -25.03 -12.78
N LYS A 156 9.28 -24.11 -13.74
CA LYS A 156 10.35 -23.84 -14.73
C LYS A 156 11.66 -23.38 -14.07
N LEU A 157 11.58 -22.53 -13.05
CA LEU A 157 12.75 -22.09 -12.29
C LEU A 157 13.45 -23.25 -11.57
N LYS A 158 12.74 -24.34 -11.23
CA LYS A 158 13.33 -25.55 -10.67
C LYS A 158 14.00 -26.43 -11.72
N THR A 159 13.41 -26.58 -12.90
CA THR A 159 13.97 -27.40 -13.98
C THR A 159 15.24 -26.77 -14.56
N GLY A 160 15.31 -25.44 -14.55
CA GLY A 160 16.48 -24.69 -14.96
C GLY A 160 16.66 -24.60 -16.49
N GLU A 161 15.61 -24.93 -17.25
CA GLU A 161 15.56 -24.75 -18.69
C GLU A 161 15.33 -23.26 -19.02
N ASP A 162 16.04 -22.75 -20.03
CA ASP A 162 15.92 -21.37 -20.53
C ASP A 162 15.89 -20.31 -19.41
N LEU A 163 16.89 -20.36 -18.52
CA LEU A 163 16.91 -19.57 -17.29
C LEU A 163 16.80 -18.06 -17.51
N GLN A 164 17.43 -17.55 -18.57
CA GLN A 164 17.39 -16.11 -18.88
C GLN A 164 15.98 -15.66 -19.28
N GLU A 165 15.31 -16.42 -20.15
CA GLU A 165 13.93 -16.12 -20.57
C GLU A 165 12.95 -16.28 -19.40
N THR A 166 13.11 -17.36 -18.61
CA THR A 166 12.25 -17.61 -17.44
C THR A 166 12.38 -16.53 -16.37
N VAL A 167 13.58 -15.98 -16.16
CA VAL A 167 13.79 -14.85 -15.24
C VAL A 167 13.11 -13.58 -15.74
N LEU A 168 13.21 -13.27 -17.05
CA LEU A 168 12.54 -12.12 -17.65
C LEU A 168 11.00 -12.22 -17.53
N ASP A 169 10.45 -13.40 -17.84
CA ASP A 169 9.03 -13.68 -17.66
C ASP A 169 8.59 -13.49 -16.21
N GLY A 170 9.46 -13.86 -15.25
CA GLY A 170 9.18 -13.75 -13.83
C GLY A 170 9.26 -12.31 -13.33
N GLU A 171 10.20 -11.50 -13.81
CA GLU A 171 10.28 -10.06 -13.52
C GLU A 171 9.01 -9.34 -14.01
N CYS A 172 8.53 -9.67 -15.22
CA CYS A 172 7.26 -9.15 -15.74
C CYS A 172 6.08 -9.57 -14.86
N LEU A 173 6.03 -10.85 -14.49
CA LEU A 173 4.97 -11.42 -13.67
C LEU A 173 4.94 -10.81 -12.25
N VAL A 174 6.07 -10.37 -11.70
CA VAL A 174 6.11 -9.66 -10.41
C VAL A 174 5.30 -8.37 -10.47
N ASN A 175 5.40 -7.61 -11.56
CA ASN A 175 4.64 -6.37 -11.74
C ASN A 175 3.15 -6.66 -11.90
N ASP A 176 2.79 -7.64 -12.75
CA ASP A 176 1.39 -8.10 -12.90
C ASP A 176 0.76 -8.51 -11.55
N VAL A 177 1.54 -9.20 -10.70
CA VAL A 177 1.10 -9.70 -9.39
C VAL A 177 0.92 -8.54 -8.39
N LYS A 178 1.81 -7.54 -8.41
CA LYS A 178 1.72 -6.33 -7.58
C LYS A 178 0.48 -5.51 -7.96
N GLU A 179 0.26 -5.27 -9.25
CA GLU A 179 -0.90 -4.52 -9.76
C GLU A 179 -2.23 -5.23 -9.47
N ALA A 180 -2.26 -6.57 -9.52
CA ALA A 180 -3.46 -7.35 -9.27
C ALA A 180 -3.83 -7.50 -7.77
N GLU A 181 -3.01 -6.94 -6.86
CA GLU A 181 -3.11 -7.09 -5.39
C GLU A 181 -3.29 -8.55 -4.98
N ILE A 182 -2.51 -9.44 -5.59
CA ILE A 182 -2.53 -10.86 -5.25
C ILE A 182 -1.81 -11.03 -3.90
N SER A 183 -2.21 -12.05 -3.14
CA SER A 183 -1.65 -12.39 -1.83
C SER A 183 -0.12 -12.19 -1.78
N GLU A 184 0.32 -11.37 -0.83
CA GLU A 184 1.75 -11.06 -0.61
C GLU A 184 2.59 -12.32 -0.38
N LYS A 185 1.98 -13.40 0.12
CA LYS A 185 2.62 -14.72 0.24
C LYS A 185 3.05 -15.31 -1.10
N ILE A 186 2.22 -15.15 -2.14
CA ILE A 186 2.52 -15.63 -3.50
C ILE A 186 3.64 -14.77 -4.10
N LEU A 187 3.58 -13.46 -3.88
CA LEU A 187 4.64 -12.54 -4.27
C LEU A 187 5.98 -12.92 -3.62
N CYS A 188 6.01 -13.18 -2.31
CA CYS A 188 7.23 -13.63 -1.62
C CYS A 188 7.82 -14.89 -2.27
N ARG A 189 6.98 -15.90 -2.56
CA ARG A 189 7.45 -17.14 -3.19
C ARG A 189 8.05 -16.90 -4.57
N LEU A 190 7.42 -16.04 -5.37
CA LEU A 190 7.91 -15.67 -6.68
C LEU A 190 9.27 -14.96 -6.59
N LEU A 191 9.40 -13.97 -5.70
CA LEU A 191 10.65 -13.25 -5.46
C LEU A 191 11.77 -14.18 -4.97
N VAL A 192 11.47 -15.10 -4.04
CA VAL A 192 12.45 -16.11 -3.59
C VAL A 192 12.88 -17.02 -4.75
N GLY A 193 11.94 -17.46 -5.59
CA GLY A 193 12.25 -18.26 -6.78
C GLY A 193 13.19 -17.55 -7.75
N LEU A 194 12.90 -16.28 -8.05
CA LEU A 194 13.73 -15.44 -8.92
C LEU A 194 15.12 -15.20 -8.31
N GLY A 195 15.18 -14.92 -7.00
CA GLY A 195 16.43 -14.74 -6.28
C GLY A 195 17.37 -15.95 -6.34
N ILE A 196 16.83 -17.16 -6.48
CA ILE A 196 17.65 -18.38 -6.66
C ILE A 196 18.19 -18.51 -8.10
N ALA A 197 17.45 -18.00 -9.09
CA ALA A 197 17.83 -18.14 -10.50
C ALA A 197 18.74 -17.01 -11.00
N LEU A 198 18.58 -15.79 -10.50
CA LEU A 198 19.35 -14.61 -10.90
C LEU A 198 20.88 -14.77 -10.81
N PRO A 199 21.47 -15.37 -9.76
CA PRO A 199 22.91 -15.61 -9.68
C PRO A 199 23.40 -16.53 -10.80
N LYS A 200 22.61 -17.54 -11.19
CA LYS A 200 22.93 -18.45 -12.29
C LYS A 200 22.89 -17.77 -13.66
N CYS A 201 22.13 -16.68 -13.79
CA CYS A 201 22.14 -15.80 -14.96
C CYS A 201 23.27 -14.77 -14.94
N GLY A 202 24.17 -14.79 -13.95
CA GLY A 202 25.26 -13.82 -13.80
C GLY A 202 24.83 -12.47 -13.20
N ARG A 203 23.64 -12.40 -12.57
CA ARG A 203 23.08 -11.19 -11.94
C ARG A 203 22.92 -11.36 -10.41
N PRO A 204 24.00 -11.57 -9.64
CA PRO A 204 23.90 -11.86 -8.21
C PRO A 204 23.50 -10.63 -7.36
N GLU A 205 23.79 -9.39 -7.79
CA GLU A 205 23.35 -8.19 -7.05
C GLU A 205 21.83 -7.97 -7.15
N ASP A 206 21.25 -8.22 -8.31
CA ASP A 206 19.78 -8.14 -8.48
C ASP A 206 19.09 -9.22 -7.64
N ALA A 207 19.72 -10.38 -7.48
CA ALA A 207 19.24 -11.43 -6.59
C ALA A 207 19.21 -10.98 -5.12
N ILE A 208 20.26 -10.27 -4.67
CA ILE A 208 20.34 -9.72 -3.31
C ILE A 208 19.21 -8.71 -3.08
N ALA A 209 18.99 -7.80 -4.03
CA ALA A 209 17.91 -6.80 -3.93
C ALA A 209 16.53 -7.47 -3.84
N ILE A 210 16.22 -8.38 -4.77
CA ILE A 210 14.93 -9.08 -4.82
C ILE A 210 14.69 -9.96 -3.58
N LEU A 211 15.72 -10.64 -3.07
CA LEU A 211 15.60 -11.44 -1.85
C LEU A 211 15.45 -10.58 -0.60
N THR A 212 16.07 -9.41 -0.57
CA THR A 212 15.90 -8.44 0.52
C THR A 212 14.45 -7.96 0.57
N ASP A 213 13.86 -7.61 -0.57
CA ASP A 213 12.44 -7.25 -0.68
C ASP A 213 11.54 -8.40 -0.22
N ALA A 214 11.81 -9.64 -0.65
CA ALA A 214 11.05 -10.82 -0.24
C ALA A 214 11.08 -11.03 1.28
N VAL A 215 12.25 -10.84 1.91
CA VAL A 215 12.40 -10.96 3.37
C VAL A 215 11.66 -9.83 4.10
N HIS A 216 11.68 -8.60 3.58
CA HIS A 216 10.92 -7.49 4.15
C HIS A 216 9.42 -7.73 4.12
N ILE A 217 8.88 -8.17 2.98
CA ILE A 217 7.44 -8.49 2.84
C ILE A 217 7.07 -9.67 3.75
N ALA A 218 7.86 -10.73 3.75
CA ALA A 218 7.60 -11.90 4.59
C ALA A 218 7.61 -11.55 6.09
N ARG A 219 8.55 -10.70 6.52
CA ARG A 219 8.62 -10.24 7.91
C ARG A 219 7.44 -9.35 8.30
N ALA A 220 7.04 -8.43 7.42
CA ALA A 220 5.89 -7.54 7.67
C ALA A 220 4.57 -8.31 7.85
N ASN A 221 4.46 -9.49 7.23
CA ASN A 221 3.27 -10.34 7.26
C ASN A 221 3.40 -11.60 8.12
N GLU A 222 4.48 -11.72 8.90
CA GLU A 222 4.74 -12.88 9.78
C GLU A 222 4.80 -14.23 9.03
N TYR A 223 5.22 -14.23 7.76
CA TYR A 223 5.42 -15.43 6.96
C TYR A 223 6.76 -16.10 7.30
N SER A 224 6.80 -16.82 8.41
CA SER A 224 8.03 -17.43 8.98
C SER A 224 8.79 -18.33 8.00
N ASP A 225 8.09 -19.12 7.18
CA ASP A 225 8.71 -20.06 6.23
C ASP A 225 9.29 -19.33 5.01
N GLU A 226 8.53 -18.40 4.43
CA GLU A 226 9.01 -17.57 3.32
C GLU A 226 10.16 -16.64 3.76
N GLU A 227 10.11 -16.06 4.96
CA GLU A 227 11.21 -15.27 5.54
C GLU A 227 12.46 -16.13 5.72
N HIS A 228 12.30 -17.34 6.27
CA HIS A 228 13.43 -18.26 6.46
C HIS A 228 14.09 -18.63 5.13
N SER A 229 13.28 -19.00 4.13
CA SER A 229 13.77 -19.36 2.80
C SER A 229 14.51 -18.18 2.14
N GLY A 230 13.93 -16.97 2.19
CA GLY A 230 14.57 -15.77 1.66
C GLY A 230 15.91 -15.45 2.33
N VAL A 231 15.96 -15.52 3.66
CA VAL A 231 17.19 -15.30 4.45
C VAL A 231 18.26 -16.34 4.15
N GLU A 232 17.88 -17.62 4.04
CA GLU A 232 18.81 -18.69 3.71
C GLU A 232 19.48 -18.44 2.36
N GLN A 233 18.70 -18.13 1.33
CA GLN A 233 19.23 -17.88 -0.03
C GLN A 233 20.04 -16.59 -0.10
N LEU A 234 19.57 -15.52 0.54
CA LEU A 234 20.27 -14.23 0.60
C LEU A 234 21.68 -14.38 1.19
N GLY A 235 21.79 -15.07 2.33
CA GLY A 235 23.09 -15.29 2.95
C GLY A 235 24.00 -16.21 2.14
N LYS A 236 23.45 -17.21 1.41
CA LYS A 236 24.26 -18.06 0.51
C LYS A 236 24.88 -17.24 -0.62
N ILE A 237 24.08 -16.41 -1.28
CA ILE A 237 24.54 -15.56 -2.38
C ILE A 237 25.58 -14.55 -1.88
N LEU A 238 25.36 -13.94 -0.71
CA LEU A 238 26.35 -13.04 -0.08
C LEU A 238 27.66 -13.78 0.24
N ALA A 239 27.59 -15.01 0.75
CA ALA A 239 28.77 -15.81 1.04
C ALA A 239 29.52 -16.22 -0.24
N GLU A 240 28.82 -16.57 -1.31
CA GLU A 240 29.40 -16.87 -2.63
C GLU A 240 30.11 -15.66 -3.27
N GLN A 241 29.64 -14.44 -2.97
CA GLN A 241 30.31 -13.20 -3.36
C GLN A 241 31.51 -12.83 -2.45
N GLY A 242 31.83 -13.64 -1.43
CA GLY A 242 32.88 -13.33 -0.46
C GLY A 242 32.48 -12.35 0.64
N ARG A 243 31.21 -11.89 0.67
CA ARG A 243 30.64 -11.00 1.70
C ARG A 243 30.20 -11.78 2.94
N HIS A 244 31.11 -12.59 3.47
CA HIS A 244 30.82 -13.53 4.56
C HIS A 244 30.29 -12.87 5.84
N ALA A 245 30.80 -11.69 6.19
CA ALA A 245 30.36 -10.96 7.39
C ALA A 245 28.88 -10.55 7.29
N GLU A 246 28.45 -10.10 6.11
CA GLU A 246 27.06 -9.72 5.85
C GLU A 246 26.14 -10.95 5.84
N ALA A 247 26.59 -12.05 5.22
CA ALA A 247 25.86 -13.32 5.24
C ALA A 247 25.58 -13.80 6.67
N VAL A 248 26.60 -13.78 7.54
CA VAL A 248 26.46 -14.18 8.95
C VAL A 248 25.50 -13.25 9.69
N ALA A 249 25.62 -11.93 9.52
CA ALA A 249 24.74 -10.98 10.17
C ALA A 249 23.25 -11.19 9.81
N VAL A 250 22.97 -11.50 8.54
CA VAL A 250 21.61 -11.80 8.06
C VAL A 250 21.06 -13.07 8.72
N TRP A 251 21.86 -14.15 8.76
CA TRP A 251 21.45 -15.41 9.39
C TRP A 251 21.26 -15.29 10.91
N GLU A 252 22.17 -14.62 11.61
CA GLU A 252 22.09 -14.40 13.07
C GLU A 252 20.83 -13.60 13.47
N ARG A 253 20.50 -12.57 12.68
CA ARG A 253 19.29 -11.78 12.88
C ARG A 253 18.03 -12.66 12.82
N ARG A 254 17.99 -13.60 11.88
CA ARG A 254 16.87 -14.54 11.74
C ARG A 254 16.84 -15.60 12.84
N ILE A 255 18.00 -16.09 13.28
CA ILE A 255 18.09 -17.03 14.42
C ILE A 255 17.49 -16.39 15.68
N SER A 256 17.79 -15.12 15.91
CA SER A 256 17.33 -14.37 17.09
C SER A 256 15.80 -14.24 17.16
N SER A 257 15.13 -14.19 16.01
CA SER A 257 13.66 -14.12 15.91
C SER A 257 12.98 -15.47 15.61
N ALA A 258 13.74 -16.55 15.40
CA ALA A 258 13.21 -17.83 14.99
C ALA A 258 12.68 -18.65 16.19
N SER A 259 11.37 -18.92 16.19
CA SER A 259 10.74 -19.86 17.13
C SER A 259 11.05 -21.33 16.79
N ASN A 260 11.20 -21.64 15.49
CA ASN A 260 11.40 -22.99 14.99
C ASN A 260 12.85 -23.48 15.20
N SER A 261 13.01 -24.65 15.84
CA SER A 261 14.32 -25.27 16.12
C SER A 261 15.02 -25.80 14.87
N ALA A 262 14.28 -26.33 13.89
CA ALA A 262 14.86 -26.84 12.64
C ALA A 262 15.42 -25.70 11.78
N GLN A 263 14.70 -24.58 11.70
CA GLN A 263 15.14 -23.37 11.00
C GLN A 263 16.38 -22.74 11.66
N ARG A 264 16.47 -22.78 13.00
CA ARG A 264 17.69 -22.33 13.70
C ARG A 264 18.87 -23.23 13.38
N ALA A 265 18.68 -24.55 13.41
CA ALA A 265 19.72 -25.52 13.11
C ALA A 265 20.29 -25.38 11.68
N SER A 266 19.43 -25.14 10.68
CA SER A 266 19.88 -24.91 9.30
C SER A 266 20.73 -23.65 9.17
N LEU A 267 20.33 -22.54 9.80
CA LEU A 267 21.10 -21.28 9.79
C LEU A 267 22.43 -21.42 10.53
N PHE A 268 22.46 -22.12 11.67
CA PHE A 268 23.72 -22.40 12.37
C PHE A 268 24.71 -23.19 11.50
N LEU A 269 24.23 -24.18 10.74
CA LEU A 269 25.07 -24.94 9.81
C LEU A 269 25.66 -24.05 8.70
N LEU A 270 24.88 -23.10 8.19
CA LEU A 270 25.32 -22.16 7.15
C LEU A 270 26.36 -21.17 7.69
N ILE A 271 26.14 -20.63 8.90
CA ILE A 271 27.12 -19.80 9.61
C ILE A 271 28.42 -20.58 9.78
N ALA A 272 28.36 -21.82 10.31
CA ALA A 272 29.53 -22.65 10.50
C ALA A 272 30.29 -22.90 9.17
N LYS A 273 29.58 -23.24 8.09
CA LYS A 273 30.19 -23.40 6.76
C LYS A 273 30.87 -22.14 6.26
N SER A 274 30.28 -20.96 6.49
CA SER A 274 30.88 -19.67 6.08
C SER A 274 32.17 -19.36 6.86
N TYR A 275 32.25 -19.76 8.14
CA TYR A 275 33.47 -19.62 8.95
C TYR A 275 34.56 -20.64 8.58
N PHE A 276 34.22 -21.93 8.48
CA PHE A 276 35.18 -23.01 8.24
C PHE A 276 35.58 -23.16 6.75
N GLY A 277 34.77 -22.65 5.82
CA GLY A 277 35.12 -22.57 4.40
C GLY A 277 36.30 -21.63 4.11
N LYS A 278 36.71 -20.79 5.07
CA LYS A 278 37.92 -19.96 4.98
C LYS A 278 39.24 -20.74 5.07
N GLU A 279 39.22 -21.99 5.56
CA GLU A 279 40.47 -22.73 5.84
C GLU A 279 40.95 -23.63 4.67
N VAL A 280 40.26 -23.65 3.53
CA VAL A 280 40.59 -24.58 2.40
C VAL A 280 40.75 -23.89 1.04
N ALA A 281 41.11 -22.61 0.99
CA ALA A 281 41.47 -21.93 -0.26
C ALA A 281 42.76 -21.13 -0.09
#